data_AF-A0A1U8I5R2-F1
#
_entry.id   AF-A0A1U8I5R2-F1
#
_cell.length_a   1.000
_cell.length_b   1.000
_cell.length_c   1.000
_cell.angle_alpha   90.00
_cell.angle_beta   90.00
_cell.angle_gamma   90.00
#
_symmetry.space_group_name_H-M   'P 1'
#
loop_
_entity.id
_entity.type
_entity.pdbx_description
1 polymer ?
#
loop_
_entity_poly.entity_id
_entity_poly.type
_entity_poly.pdbx_seq_one_letter_code
_entity_poly.pdbx_strand_id
1 'polypeptide(L)'
;MDLQDVIMFTAMVVEAARMKEETRRMSELLRSLYFALREKDKEYEMLKKKKQSMVAKEAPKLKMVDDFMLFLDAIDKNDGENALNFDEKAMMNSVLAMMNGGNNGDGGKNEA
;
A
#
# COMPACT_ATOMS: atom_id res chain seq x y z
N MET A 1 -41.17 -48.81 21.14
CA MET A 1 -41.00 -47.41 20.75
C MET A 1 -42.32 -47.00 20.17
N ASP A 2 -43.00 -46.05 20.79
CA ASP A 2 -44.30 -45.61 20.31
C ASP A 2 -44.14 -44.62 19.14
N LEU A 3 -45.26 -44.25 18.51
CA LEU A 3 -45.22 -43.35 17.36
C LEU A 3 -44.71 -41.95 17.70
N GLN A 4 -44.93 -41.47 18.93
CA GLN A 4 -44.43 -40.16 19.38
C GLN A 4 -42.91 -40.18 19.55
N ASP A 5 -42.35 -41.25 20.09
CA ASP A 5 -40.90 -41.44 20.21
C ASP A 5 -40.21 -41.36 18.84
N VAL A 6 -40.79 -42.03 17.83
CA VAL A 6 -40.26 -42.03 16.45
C VAL A 6 -40.32 -40.63 15.83
N ILE A 7 -41.44 -39.91 16.03
CA ILE A 7 -41.61 -38.54 15.51
C ILE A 7 -40.59 -37.59 16.17
N MET A 8 -40.43 -37.67 17.49
CA MET A 8 -39.49 -36.82 18.23
C MET A 8 -38.05 -37.09 17.82
N PHE A 9 -37.66 -38.37 17.69
CA PHE A 9 -36.32 -38.73 17.23
C PHE A 9 -36.06 -38.22 15.80
N THR A 10 -37.03 -38.34 14.90
CA THR A 10 -36.91 -37.85 13.54
C THR A 10 -36.74 -36.33 13.49
N ALA A 11 -37.52 -35.58 14.26
CA ALA A 11 -37.38 -34.13 14.37
C ALA A 11 -36.00 -33.71 14.91
N MET A 12 -35.50 -34.42 15.93
CA MET A 12 -34.17 -34.16 16.49
C MET A 12 -33.06 -34.40 15.46
N VAL A 13 -33.14 -35.47 14.66
CA VAL A 13 -32.14 -35.77 13.62
C VAL A 13 -32.15 -34.72 12.52
N VAL A 14 -33.34 -34.27 12.09
CA VAL A 14 -33.48 -33.19 11.09
C VAL A 14 -32.84 -31.90 11.60
N GLU A 15 -33.10 -31.51 12.85
CA GLU A 15 -32.51 -30.29 13.40
C GLU A 15 -31.02 -30.40 13.67
N ALA A 16 -30.52 -31.57 14.07
CA ALA A 16 -29.08 -31.80 14.15
C ALA A 16 -28.41 -31.68 12.77
N ALA A 17 -29.04 -32.20 11.70
CA ALA A 17 -28.53 -32.06 10.34
C ALA A 17 -28.53 -30.60 9.86
N ARG A 18 -29.60 -29.84 10.16
CA ARG A 18 -29.68 -28.41 9.85
C ARG A 18 -28.59 -27.61 10.55
N MET A 19 -28.41 -27.81 11.86
CA MET A 19 -27.35 -27.13 12.63
C MET A 19 -25.95 -27.46 12.11
N LYS A 20 -25.70 -28.72 11.73
CA LYS A 20 -24.43 -29.14 11.13
C LYS A 20 -24.17 -28.43 9.80
N GLU A 21 -25.18 -28.32 8.95
CA GLU A 21 -25.06 -27.64 7.66
C GLU A 21 -24.86 -26.13 7.82
N GLU A 22 -25.58 -25.48 8.74
CA GLU A 22 -25.36 -24.06 9.08
C GLU A 22 -23.92 -23.82 9.58
N THR A 23 -23.41 -24.70 10.45
CA THR A 23 -22.04 -24.65 10.94
C THR A 23 -21.02 -24.81 9.80
N ARG A 24 -21.26 -25.75 8.88
CA ARG A 24 -20.41 -25.96 7.71
C ARG A 24 -20.34 -24.71 6.84
N ARG A 25 -21.49 -24.12 6.52
CA ARG A 25 -21.58 -22.88 5.72
C ARG A 25 -20.88 -21.72 6.39
N MET A 26 -21.07 -21.55 7.69
CA MET A 26 -20.39 -20.51 8.46
C MET A 26 -18.87 -20.69 8.42
N SER A 27 -18.39 -21.93 8.60
CA SER A 27 -16.95 -22.21 8.53
C SER A 27 -16.36 -21.93 7.15
N GLU A 28 -17.09 -22.24 6.07
CA GLU A 28 -16.66 -21.98 4.69
C GLU A 28 -16.61 -20.48 4.41
N LEU A 29 -17.62 -19.73 4.85
CA LEU A 29 -17.67 -18.27 4.73
C LEU A 29 -16.53 -17.60 5.50
N LEU A 30 -16.28 -18.04 6.74
CA LEU A 30 -15.16 -17.53 7.53
C LEU A 30 -13.82 -17.80 6.85
N ARG A 31 -13.66 -18.99 6.26
CA ARG A 31 -12.45 -19.34 5.52
C ARG A 31 -12.28 -18.46 4.28
N SER A 32 -13.33 -18.23 3.51
CA SER A 32 -13.25 -17.34 2.33
C SER A 32 -12.96 -15.90 2.72
N LEU A 33 -13.60 -15.39 3.77
CA LEU A 33 -13.36 -14.03 4.28
C LEU A 33 -11.92 -13.87 4.78
N TYR A 34 -11.39 -14.87 5.49
CA TYR A 34 -10.01 -14.86 5.95
C TYR A 34 -9.02 -14.77 4.77
N PHE A 35 -9.23 -15.54 3.70
CA PHE A 35 -8.37 -15.45 2.52
C PHE A 35 -8.49 -14.10 1.81
N ALA A 36 -9.71 -13.59 1.61
CA ALA A 36 -9.93 -12.30 0.99
C ALA A 36 -9.28 -11.16 1.79
N LEU A 37 -9.39 -11.19 3.12
CA LEU A 37 -8.73 -10.22 4.01
C LEU A 37 -7.20 -10.30 3.86
N ARG A 38 -6.64 -11.51 3.87
CA ARG A 38 -5.20 -11.72 3.71
C ARG A 38 -4.68 -11.21 2.36
N GLU A 39 -5.45 -11.32 1.30
CA GLU A 39 -5.09 -10.74 -0.01
C GLU A 39 -5.12 -9.21 0.03
N LYS A 40 -6.14 -8.61 0.66
CA LYS A 40 -6.22 -7.17 0.84
C LYS A 40 -5.07 -6.62 1.69
N ASP A 41 -4.65 -7.34 2.73
CA ASP A 41 -3.49 -6.96 3.53
C ASP A 41 -2.19 -6.93 2.69
N LYS A 42 -2.00 -7.91 1.80
CA LYS A 42 -0.86 -7.92 0.88
C LYS A 42 -0.89 -6.75 -0.10
N GLU A 43 -2.05 -6.49 -0.71
CA GLU A 43 -2.25 -5.34 -1.59
C GLU A 43 -1.93 -4.03 -0.87
N TYR A 44 -2.42 -3.88 0.36
CA TYR A 44 -2.16 -2.71 1.18
C TYR A 44 -0.68 -2.52 1.48
N GLU A 45 0.03 -3.58 1.88
CA GLU A 45 1.47 -3.50 2.14
C GLU A 45 2.29 -3.19 0.88
N MET A 46 1.91 -3.73 -0.28
CA MET A 46 2.52 -3.37 -1.56
C MET A 46 2.29 -1.89 -1.89
N LEU A 47 1.06 -1.40 -1.71
CA LEU A 47 0.71 -0.01 -1.97
C LEU A 47 1.44 0.94 -1.03
N LYS A 48 1.56 0.58 0.25
CA LYS A 48 2.32 1.33 1.26
C LYS A 48 3.78 1.45 0.88
N LYS A 49 4.43 0.35 0.45
CA LYS A 49 5.81 0.36 -0.06
C LYS A 49 5.95 1.22 -1.33
N LYS A 50 5.01 1.11 -2.28
CA LYS A 50 5.00 1.96 -3.49
C LYS A 50 4.89 3.43 -3.14
N LYS A 51 3.99 3.80 -2.21
CA LYS A 51 3.84 5.18 -1.70
C LYS A 51 5.15 5.68 -1.08
N GLN A 52 5.77 4.89 -0.20
CA GLN A 52 7.05 5.26 0.41
C GLN A 52 8.15 5.46 -0.64
N SER A 53 8.24 4.59 -1.64
CA SER A 53 9.19 4.74 -2.74
C SER A 53 8.92 6.00 -3.58
N MET A 54 7.66 6.31 -3.88
CA MET A 54 7.30 7.54 -4.59
C MET A 54 7.67 8.79 -3.78
N VAL A 55 7.35 8.81 -2.49
CA VAL A 55 7.72 9.93 -1.60
C VAL A 55 9.24 10.09 -1.55
N ALA A 56 9.99 8.99 -1.44
CA ALA A 56 11.46 9.04 -1.45
C ALA A 56 12.05 9.54 -2.79
N LYS A 57 11.37 9.31 -3.92
CA LYS A 57 11.77 9.85 -5.22
C LYS A 57 11.46 11.34 -5.38
N GLU A 58 10.39 11.82 -4.75
CA GLU A 58 9.99 13.24 -4.82
C GLU A 58 10.69 14.12 -3.78
N ALA A 59 11.09 13.56 -2.62
CA ALA A 59 11.73 14.33 -1.55
C ALA A 59 13.01 15.09 -1.98
N PRO A 60 13.92 14.51 -2.80
CA PRO A 60 15.06 15.25 -3.33
C PRO A 60 14.66 16.43 -4.23
N LYS A 61 13.55 16.31 -4.96
CA LYS A 61 13.05 17.39 -5.84
C LYS A 61 12.52 18.56 -5.01
N LEU A 62 11.72 18.26 -3.98
CA LEU A 62 11.21 19.27 -3.04
C LEU A 62 12.37 19.97 -2.34
N LYS A 63 13.33 19.21 -1.81
CA LYS A 63 14.51 19.78 -1.16
C LYS A 63 15.30 20.71 -2.09
N MET A 64 15.49 20.31 -3.36
CA MET A 64 16.17 21.15 -4.34
C MET A 64 15.45 22.50 -4.55
N VAL A 65 14.11 22.49 -4.64
CA VAL A 65 13.33 23.71 -4.77
C VAL A 65 13.46 24.57 -3.51
N ASP A 66 13.36 23.98 -2.32
CA ASP A 66 13.50 24.68 -1.05
C ASP A 66 14.89 25.34 -0.91
N ASP A 67 15.96 24.58 -1.20
CA ASP A 67 17.35 25.07 -1.15
C ASP A 67 17.57 26.23 -2.16
N PHE A 68 16.94 26.17 -3.34
CA PHE A 68 17.02 27.23 -4.34
C PHE A 68 16.24 28.49 -3.93
N MET A 69 15.06 28.34 -3.34
CA MET A 69 14.27 29.48 -2.86
C MET A 69 14.99 30.19 -1.71
N LEU A 70 15.64 29.45 -0.79
CA LEU A 70 16.47 30.04 0.27
C LEU A 70 17.65 30.85 -0.29
N PHE A 71 18.27 30.38 -1.36
CA PHE A 71 19.33 31.12 -2.05
C PHE A 71 18.83 32.43 -2.67
N LEU A 72 17.69 32.41 -3.37
CA LEU A 72 17.07 33.63 -3.91
C LEU A 72 16.72 34.62 -2.79
N ASP A 73 16.14 34.14 -1.70
CA ASP A 73 15.82 34.93 -0.52
C ASP A 73 17.06 35.60 0.10
N ALA A 74 18.21 34.91 0.11
CA ALA A 74 19.47 35.46 0.60
C ALA A 74 20.01 36.55 -0.33
N ILE A 75 19.89 36.38 -1.65
CA ILE A 75 20.22 37.43 -2.64
C ILE A 75 19.34 38.66 -2.41
N ASP A 76 18.02 38.47 -2.30
CA ASP A 76 17.07 39.57 -2.13
C ASP A 76 17.32 40.38 -0.84
N LYS A 77 17.81 39.70 0.21
CA LYS A 77 18.18 40.32 1.50
C LYS A 77 19.61 40.86 1.53
N ASN A 78 20.37 40.75 0.44
CA ASN A 78 21.79 41.08 0.36
C ASN A 78 22.63 40.35 1.44
N ASP A 79 22.20 39.15 1.81
CA ASP A 79 22.87 38.27 2.76
C ASP A 79 23.90 37.41 2.04
N GLY A 80 25.06 38.03 1.78
CA GLY A 80 26.15 37.39 1.04
C GLY A 80 26.72 36.14 1.71
N GLU A 81 26.68 36.04 3.04
CA GLU A 81 27.16 34.85 3.75
C GLU A 81 26.25 33.64 3.47
N ASN A 82 24.93 33.81 3.54
CA ASN A 82 24.01 32.72 3.23
C ASN A 82 23.91 32.43 1.72
N ALA A 83 24.06 33.43 0.86
CA ALA A 83 24.10 33.22 -0.58
C ALA A 83 25.33 32.40 -1.03
N LEU A 84 26.49 32.60 -0.38
CA LEU A 84 27.71 31.83 -0.67
C LEU A 84 27.66 30.37 -0.19
N ASN A 85 26.76 30.04 0.73
CA ASN A 85 26.55 28.67 1.20
C ASN A 85 25.76 27.79 0.21
N PHE A 86 25.26 28.38 -0.89
CA PHE A 86 24.56 27.64 -1.93
C PHE A 86 25.52 26.77 -2.75
N ASP A 87 25.32 25.45 -2.69
CA ASP A 87 26.12 24.49 -3.45
C ASP A 87 25.53 24.27 -4.86
N GLU A 88 25.91 25.15 -5.79
CA GLU A 88 25.51 25.09 -7.20
C GLU A 88 25.85 23.73 -7.84
N LYS A 89 26.99 23.13 -7.46
CA LYS A 89 27.45 21.85 -8.01
C LYS A 89 26.57 20.70 -7.54
N ALA A 90 26.19 20.68 -6.26
CA ALA A 90 25.23 19.72 -5.74
C ALA A 90 23.85 19.87 -6.41
N MET A 91 23.41 21.11 -6.68
CA MET A 91 22.16 21.34 -7.40
C MET A 91 22.22 20.81 -8.83
N MET A 92 23.27 21.14 -9.59
CA MET A 92 23.42 20.70 -10.97
C MET A 92 23.53 19.17 -11.08
N ASN A 93 24.24 18.53 -10.15
CA ASN A 93 24.30 17.07 -10.07
C ASN A 93 22.92 16.45 -9.77
N SER A 94 22.11 17.10 -8.94
CA SER A 94 20.74 16.66 -8.64
C SER A 94 19.84 16.76 -9.87
N VAL A 95 19.95 17.84 -10.66
CA VAL A 95 19.22 18.00 -11.94
C VAL A 95 19.66 16.95 -12.96
N LEU A 96 20.97 16.71 -13.10
CA LEU A 96 21.50 15.65 -13.98
C LEU A 96 21.00 14.26 -13.57
N ALA A 97 20.96 13.96 -12.28
CA ALA A 97 20.42 12.71 -11.76
C ALA A 97 18.92 12.55 -12.08
N MET A 98 18.14 13.64 -12.02
CA MET A 98 16.72 13.61 -12.41
C MET A 98 16.52 13.39 -13.91
N MET A 99 17.33 14.04 -14.76
CA MET A 99 17.25 13.88 -16.21
C MET A 99 17.62 12.45 -16.66
N ASN A 100 18.64 11.85 -16.03
CA ASN A 100 19.10 10.51 -16.35
C ASN A 100 18.25 9.39 -15.72
N GLY A 101 17.45 9.70 -14.69
CA GLY A 101 16.59 8.74 -13.98
C GLY A 101 15.17 8.57 -14.56
N GLY A 102 14.82 9.31 -15.62
CA GLY A 102 13.44 9.42 -16.13
C GLY A 102 12.92 8.27 -17.00
N ASN A 103 13.71 7.23 -17.30
CA ASN A 103 13.32 6.20 -18.27
C ASN A 103 13.62 4.77 -17.79
N ASN A 104 12.82 4.25 -16.86
CA ASN A 104 12.64 2.81 -16.70
C ASN A 104 11.15 2.51 -16.66
N GLY A 105 10.66 2.07 -17.82
CA GLY A 105 9.27 1.82 -18.13
C GLY A 105 8.59 0.87 -17.15
N ASP A 106 7.43 1.32 -16.70
CA ASP A 106 6.32 0.47 -16.28
C ASP A 106 5.80 -0.22 -17.55
N GLY A 107 6.45 -1.33 -17.94
CA GLY A 107 6.23 -2.02 -19.20
C GLY A 107 6.21 -3.53 -19.00
N GLY A 108 5.07 -4.04 -18.53
CA GLY A 108 4.58 -5.41 -18.68
C GLY A 108 5.59 -6.55 -18.76
N LYS A 109 5.91 -7.15 -17.61
CA LYS A 109 6.25 -8.57 -17.58
C LYS A 109 4.97 -9.38 -17.83
N ASN A 110 4.68 -9.68 -19.09
CA ASN A 110 3.88 -10.86 -19.42
C ASN A 110 4.83 -12.06 -19.40
N GLU A 111 4.80 -12.80 -18.29
CA GLU A 111 5.20 -14.20 -18.26
C GLU A 111 3.93 -15.04 -18.45
N ALA A 112 3.78 -15.64 -19.64
CA ALA A 112 3.12 -16.92 -19.93
C ALA A 112 3.25 -17.22 -21.43
#